data_AF-A0A9D2UVR7-F1
#
_entry.id   AF-A0A9D2UVR7-F1
#
_cell.length_a   1.000
_cell.length_b   1.000
_cell.length_c   1.000
_cell.angle_alpha   90.00
_cell.angle_beta   90.00
_cell.angle_gamma   90.00
#
_symmetry.space_group_name_H-M   'P 1'
#
loop_
_entity.id
_entity.type
_entity.pdbx_description
1 polymer ?
#
loop_
_entity_poly.entity_id
_entity_poly.type
_entity_poly.pdbx_seq_one_letter_code
_entity_poly.pdbx_strand_id
1 'polypeptide(L)'
;MEQMYNFAFFDEASKREIRRAIIKGIAIPGYQVPFASREMPIGRGWGTGGLQVTLAIIGADDVLKVIDQGCDESVNAVNIK
;
A
#
# COMPACT_ATOMS: atom_id res chain seq x y z
N MET A 1 -7.86 22.52 -8.86
CA MET A 1 -6.46 22.05 -8.89
C MET A 1 -6.44 20.80 -9.74
N GLU A 2 -5.60 20.73 -10.76
CA GLU A 2 -5.43 19.48 -11.52
C GLU A 2 -4.89 18.38 -10.61
N GLN A 3 -5.53 17.23 -10.66
CA GLN A 3 -5.13 16.07 -9.85
C GLN A 3 -3.99 15.36 -10.56
N MET A 4 -2.74 15.62 -10.16
CA MET A 4 -1.55 15.04 -10.79
C MET A 4 -1.44 13.51 -10.65
N TYR A 5 -2.17 12.91 -9.71
CA TYR A 5 -2.10 11.48 -9.42
C TYR A 5 -3.49 10.85 -9.36
N ASN A 6 -3.58 9.57 -9.70
CA ASN A 6 -4.78 8.78 -9.44
C ASN A 6 -5.07 8.72 -7.94
N PHE A 7 -6.34 8.44 -7.57
CA PHE A 7 -6.68 8.14 -6.19
C PHE A 7 -5.79 7.01 -5.65
N ALA A 8 -5.25 7.21 -4.45
CA ALA A 8 -4.26 6.31 -3.85
C ALA A 8 -3.02 6.04 -4.74
N PHE A 9 -2.55 7.06 -5.45
CA PHE A 9 -1.30 7.12 -6.25
C PHE A 9 -1.26 6.22 -7.49
N PHE A 10 -1.76 4.99 -7.42
CA PHE A 10 -1.65 4.01 -8.50
C PHE A 10 -2.71 4.11 -9.58
N ASP A 11 -2.30 3.78 -10.82
CA ASP A 11 -3.22 3.45 -11.89
C ASP A 11 -3.99 2.15 -11.60
N GLU A 12 -5.13 1.98 -12.26
CA GLU A 12 -6.02 0.83 -12.02
C GLU A 12 -5.44 -0.51 -12.47
N ALA A 13 -4.51 -0.54 -13.43
CA ALA A 13 -3.87 -1.78 -13.85
C ALA A 13 -2.90 -2.30 -12.76
N SER A 14 -2.14 -1.38 -12.15
CA SER A 14 -1.24 -1.63 -11.03
C SER A 14 -2.02 -2.11 -9.80
N LYS A 15 -3.11 -1.41 -9.43
CA LYS A 15 -4.00 -1.87 -8.36
C LYS A 15 -4.58 -3.25 -8.64
N ARG A 16 -5.05 -3.50 -9.87
CA ARG A 16 -5.62 -4.79 -10.27
C ARG A 16 -4.61 -5.93 -10.17
N GLU A 17 -3.34 -5.69 -10.47
CA GLU A 17 -2.28 -6.69 -10.31
C GLU A 17 -2.01 -7.01 -8.84
N ILE A 18 -1.80 -5.99 -8.00
CA ILE A 18 -1.61 -6.15 -6.55
C ILE A 18 -2.81 -6.87 -5.92
N ARG A 19 -4.05 -6.49 -6.26
CA ARG A 19 -5.27 -7.15 -5.77
C ARG A 19 -5.34 -8.64 -6.13
N ARG A 20 -4.89 -9.04 -7.33
CA ARG A 20 -4.79 -10.46 -7.71
C ARG A 20 -3.74 -11.20 -6.88
N ALA A 21 -2.61 -10.56 -6.59
CA ALA A 21 -1.59 -11.14 -5.72
C ALA A 21 -2.10 -11.33 -4.28
N ILE A 22 -2.84 -10.34 -3.75
CA ILE A 22 -3.50 -10.42 -2.44
C ILE A 22 -4.46 -11.60 -2.38
N ILE A 23 -5.35 -11.76 -3.37
CA ILE A 23 -6.31 -12.89 -3.41
C ILE A 23 -5.59 -14.23 -3.43
N LYS A 24 -4.49 -14.36 -4.19
CA LYS A 24 -3.66 -15.57 -4.17
C LYS A 24 -3.04 -15.83 -2.79
N GLY A 25 -2.58 -14.79 -2.11
CA GLY A 25 -2.00 -14.89 -0.77
C GLY A 25 -3.01 -15.35 0.28
N ILE A 26 -4.27 -14.90 0.16
CA ILE A 26 -5.38 -15.37 0.99
C ILE A 26 -5.71 -16.84 0.69
N ALA A 27 -5.76 -17.20 -0.60
CA ALA A 27 -6.11 -18.55 -1.04
C ALA A 27 -5.03 -19.61 -0.74
N ILE A 28 -3.77 -19.18 -0.50
CA ILE A 28 -2.63 -20.06 -0.24
C ILE A 28 -1.92 -19.57 1.03
N PRO A 29 -2.46 -19.86 2.23
CA PRO A 29 -1.93 -19.34 3.49
C PRO A 29 -0.44 -19.70 3.68
N GLY A 30 0.37 -18.68 4.00
CA GLY A 30 1.81 -18.82 4.24
C GLY A 30 2.69 -18.82 2.98
N TYR A 31 2.11 -18.87 1.78
CA TYR A 31 2.87 -18.74 0.53
C TYR A 31 3.16 -17.27 0.21
N GLN A 32 4.43 -16.97 -0.06
CA GLN A 32 4.87 -15.63 -0.46
C GLN A 32 4.57 -15.41 -1.95
N VAL A 33 3.44 -14.78 -2.25
CA VAL A 33 3.06 -14.44 -3.62
C VAL A 33 3.92 -13.29 -4.14
N PRO A 34 4.72 -13.49 -5.19
CA PRO A 34 5.43 -12.39 -5.83
C PRO A 34 4.45 -11.43 -6.49
N PHE A 35 4.72 -10.12 -6.38
CA PHE A 35 4.01 -9.08 -7.13
C PHE A 35 5.00 -8.00 -7.60
N ALA A 36 4.62 -7.24 -8.63
CA ALA A 36 5.50 -6.27 -9.26
C ALA A 36 5.54 -4.95 -8.48
N SER A 37 6.45 -4.85 -7.50
CA SER A 37 6.69 -3.61 -6.75
C SER A 37 6.98 -2.44 -7.69
N ARG A 38 6.36 -1.30 -7.42
CA ARG A 38 6.62 -0.04 -8.11
C ARG A 38 7.55 0.86 -7.30
N GLU A 39 8.11 1.85 -7.98
CA GLU A 39 8.81 2.95 -7.31
C GLU A 39 7.81 3.76 -6.50
N MET A 40 8.22 4.11 -5.28
CA MET A 40 7.40 4.84 -4.30
C MET A 40 8.18 6.08 -3.85
N PRO A 41 7.51 7.14 -3.40
CA PRO A 41 8.17 8.34 -2.87
C PRO A 41 8.77 8.11 -1.47
N ILE A 42 9.16 6.88 -1.13
CA ILE A 42 9.85 6.48 0.10
C ILE A 42 10.88 5.39 -0.24
N GLY A 43 11.97 5.33 0.51
CA GLY A 43 13.05 4.36 0.29
C GLY A 43 12.59 2.90 0.50
N ARG A 44 13.13 1.97 -0.29
CA ARG A 44 12.96 0.53 -0.01
C ARG A 44 13.46 0.22 1.41
N GLY A 45 12.74 -0.64 2.12
CA GLY A 45 12.98 -0.91 3.54
C GLY A 45 12.17 -0.03 4.51
N TRP A 46 11.56 1.07 4.04
CA TRP A 46 10.71 1.96 4.85
C TRP A 46 9.21 1.64 4.73
N GLY A 47 8.86 0.36 4.52
CA GLY A 47 7.45 -0.05 4.44
C GLY A 47 6.79 0.07 3.07
N THR A 48 7.56 0.19 1.98
CA THR A 48 7.03 0.27 0.60
C THR A 48 6.06 -0.86 0.26
N GLY A 49 6.26 -2.08 0.75
CA GLY A 49 5.35 -3.20 0.50
C GLY A 49 3.97 -2.98 1.15
N GLY A 50 3.95 -2.62 2.43
CA GLY A 50 2.72 -2.34 3.17
C GLY A 50 1.96 -1.15 2.57
N LEU A 51 2.67 -0.07 2.23
CA LEU A 51 2.08 1.09 1.57
C LEU A 51 1.43 0.71 0.23
N GLN A 52 2.09 -0.10 -0.60
CA GLN A 52 1.53 -0.53 -1.88
C GLN A 52 0.26 -1.36 -1.74
N VAL A 53 0.22 -2.25 -0.74
CA VAL A 53 -0.97 -3.04 -0.40
C VAL A 53 -2.11 -2.11 0.04
N THR A 54 -1.83 -1.19 0.97
CA THR A 54 -2.82 -0.20 1.46
C THR A 54 -3.39 0.64 0.31
N LEU A 55 -2.53 1.22 -0.53
CA LEU A 55 -2.95 2.04 -1.67
C LEU A 55 -3.74 1.25 -2.72
N ALA A 56 -3.55 -0.06 -2.81
CA ALA A 56 -4.32 -0.92 -3.70
C ALA A 56 -5.72 -1.25 -3.16
N ILE A 57 -5.95 -1.20 -1.85
CA ILE A 57 -7.22 -1.66 -1.24
C ILE A 57 -8.05 -0.55 -0.58
N ILE A 58 -7.44 0.56 -0.19
CA ILE A 58 -8.14 1.67 0.49
C ILE A 58 -9.23 2.27 -0.41
N GLY A 59 -10.37 2.58 0.19
CA GLY A 59 -11.51 3.29 -0.39
C GLY A 59 -11.63 4.72 0.15
N ALA A 60 -12.46 5.54 -0.52
CA ALA A 60 -12.66 6.94 -0.13
C ALA A 60 -13.36 7.10 1.24
N ASP A 61 -14.13 6.08 1.65
CA ASP A 61 -14.90 6.09 2.90
C ASP A 61 -14.18 5.35 4.05
N ASP A 62 -12.96 4.88 3.84
CA ASP A 62 -12.18 4.19 4.86
C ASP A 62 -11.60 5.15 5.91
N VAL A 63 -11.48 4.67 7.14
CA VAL A 63 -10.71 5.35 8.21
C VAL A 63 -9.34 4.67 8.32
N LEU A 64 -8.29 5.36 7.87
CA LEU A 64 -6.92 4.84 7.91
C LEU A 64 -6.25 5.09 9.27
N LYS A 65 -5.72 4.02 9.87
CA LYS A 65 -4.82 4.08 11.02
C LYS A 65 -3.44 3.59 10.60
N VAL A 66 -2.43 4.42 10.76
CA VAL A 66 -1.03 4.06 10.55
C VAL A 66 -0.31 4.09 11.90
N ILE A 67 0.44 3.03 12.20
CA ILE A 67 1.29 2.95 13.39
C ILE A 67 2.63 2.33 13.00
N ASP A 68 3.68 2.75 13.69
CA ASP A 68 4.99 2.09 13.67
C ASP A 68 5.48 2.01 15.11
N GLN A 69 5.99 0.85 15.51
CA GLN A 69 6.32 0.50 16.89
C GLN A 69 5.17 0.73 17.88
N GLY A 70 3.92 0.55 17.44
CA GLY A 70 2.72 0.77 18.26
C GLY A 70 2.32 2.25 18.43
N CYS A 71 3.02 3.19 17.79
CA CYS A 71 2.80 4.63 17.91
C CYS A 71 2.44 5.26 16.55
N ASP A 72 1.40 6.08 16.49
CA ASP A 72 0.99 6.87 15.32
C ASP A 72 1.69 8.23 15.18
N GLU A 73 2.49 8.61 16.17
CA GLU A 73 3.34 9.79 16.17
C GLU A 73 4.80 9.47 15.83
N SER A 74 5.13 8.19 15.62
CA SER A 74 6.46 7.79 15.17
C SER A 74 6.78 8.37 13.79
N VAL A 75 8.06 8.64 13.52
CA VAL A 75 8.51 9.32 12.29
C VAL A 75 7.97 8.64 11.04
N ASN A 76 8.05 7.32 10.96
CA ASN A 76 7.59 6.59 9.78
C ASN A 76 6.06 6.59 9.66
N ALA A 77 5.33 6.40 10.77
CA ALA A 77 3.86 6.44 10.76
C ALA A 77 3.32 7.81 10.33
N VAL A 78 3.95 8.89 10.79
CA VAL A 78 3.60 10.27 10.41
C VAL A 78 3.89 10.54 8.93
N ASN A 79 4.99 10.02 8.39
CA ASN A 79 5.33 10.22 6.98
C ASN A 79 4.47 9.39 6.01
N ILE A 80 3.88 8.27 6.45
CA ILE A 80 3.03 7.40 5.62
C ILE A 80 1.55 7.83 5.65
N LYS A 81 1.11 8.41 6.76
CA LYS A 81 -0.27 8.88 6.99
C LYS A 81 -0.59 10.12 6.18
#